data_AF-A0A0S8K0M7-F1
#
_entry.id   AF-A0A0S8K0M7-F1
#
_cell.length_a   1.000
_cell.length_b   1.000
_cell.length_c   1.000
_cell.angle_alpha   90.00
_cell.angle_beta   90.00
_cell.angle_gamma   90.00
#
_symmetry.space_group_name_H-M   'P 1'
#
loop_
_entity.id
_entity.type
_entity.pdbx_description
1 polymer ?
#
loop_
_entity_poly.entity_id
_entity_poly.type
_entity_poly.pdbx_seq_one_letter_code
_entity_poly.pdbx_strand_id
1 'polypeptide(L)'
;MFKRTVLALVVLLLALVTAGCQVGALKTPKVLPEWSRGQQVGASALNRPINMVPEDDYVHMIWVSAESKALHYVRLDSSGEIQVSTDLDVNTAHPSDPQLLLNVDGSLTVVWTDNPDIPRALFQASFSRDGQLLSGPTRLSTEGVRVSDYALARNLDGSHDIFWATEIPTEGGIYHLHLSGDGQIASANRLLIQNGAETSLQVAEDGMIHLAWTEERELQATDVYYAVFNPSTGELGSTTRGGFYKDATGVISYPPVLGLDKNTVYLFWALERRGGGLVGPGNAETFVVSFPLSEPAFTEPRTVDIPSSARPTYDAASGSLPYQQLASADAGWPTPLLYMPATLGGQREELAVCLAGQVATRNQSSREVVWAVFANGKIKGYQLPAKFGNALRPTAVIDERGNVHLASLNSGGFGRYEVYYASTSDAVKANLDRITIQDRAMDFIGAAWTLAPALGFFPPVLLLWSFASFTWVIVFYFVKTEGGLDRRPAQIALVVSILLYLVSKLFLMPGVLFYAPFLDRLPENLQFITVLGTPLCTLLVALGALWLYFRRTPYRSLFAAWVIFVFTDALLSLVIYVPRWLAG
;
A
#
# COMPACT_ATOMS: atom_id res chain seq x y z
N MET A 1 -16.70 -35.82 -30.38
CA MET A 1 -16.82 -34.74 -29.37
C MET A 1 -15.45 -34.34 -28.80
N PHE A 2 -14.67 -35.29 -28.28
CA PHE A 2 -13.34 -35.07 -27.66
C PHE A 2 -12.34 -34.22 -28.48
N LYS A 3 -12.22 -34.44 -29.80
CA LYS A 3 -11.31 -33.66 -30.67
C LYS A 3 -11.67 -32.18 -30.79
N ARG A 4 -12.96 -31.81 -30.71
CA ARG A 4 -13.40 -30.40 -30.79
C ARG A 4 -13.18 -29.66 -29.47
N THR A 5 -13.34 -30.33 -28.34
CA THR A 5 -13.05 -29.78 -27.01
C THR A 5 -11.55 -29.58 -26.80
N VAL A 6 -10.70 -30.53 -27.23
CA VAL A 6 -9.24 -30.39 -27.15
C VAL A 6 -8.76 -29.24 -28.04
N LEU A 7 -9.28 -29.12 -29.27
CA LEU A 7 -8.92 -28.01 -30.17
C LEU A 7 -9.35 -26.65 -29.60
N ALA A 8 -10.54 -26.54 -29.03
CA ALA A 8 -11.00 -25.30 -28.39
C ALA A 8 -10.14 -24.93 -27.18
N LEU A 9 -9.72 -25.92 -26.37
CA LEU A 9 -8.84 -25.70 -25.23
C LEU A 9 -7.45 -25.25 -25.66
N VAL A 10 -6.89 -25.85 -26.72
CA VAL A 10 -5.59 -25.47 -27.28
C VAL A 10 -5.63 -24.06 -27.87
N VAL A 11 -6.70 -23.70 -28.58
CA VAL A 11 -6.88 -22.34 -29.12
C VAL A 11 -7.06 -21.32 -27.99
N LEU A 12 -7.78 -21.65 -26.92
CA LEU A 12 -7.93 -20.81 -25.74
C LEU A 12 -6.58 -20.62 -25.01
N LEU A 13 -5.81 -21.69 -24.84
CA LEU A 13 -4.46 -21.65 -24.28
C LEU A 13 -3.50 -20.83 -25.14
N LEU A 14 -3.53 -21.01 -26.47
CA LEU A 14 -2.72 -20.19 -27.38
C LEU A 14 -3.13 -18.72 -27.30
N ALA A 15 -4.43 -18.42 -27.28
CA ALA A 15 -4.94 -17.07 -27.14
C ALA A 15 -4.52 -16.41 -25.81
N LEU A 16 -4.56 -17.17 -24.71
CA LEU A 16 -4.07 -16.75 -23.39
C LEU A 16 -2.55 -16.51 -23.39
N VAL A 17 -1.77 -17.36 -24.07
CA VAL A 17 -0.32 -17.19 -24.21
C VAL A 17 0.00 -15.97 -25.07
N THR A 18 -0.69 -15.76 -26.19
CA THR A 18 -0.46 -14.60 -27.06
C THR A 18 -0.93 -13.29 -26.43
N ALA A 19 -2.01 -13.32 -25.63
CA ALA A 19 -2.45 -12.16 -24.86
C ALA A 19 -1.50 -11.82 -23.70
N GLY A 20 -0.75 -12.81 -23.19
CA GLY A 20 0.28 -12.62 -22.17
C GLY A 20 1.58 -11.97 -22.67
N CYS A 21 1.78 -11.83 -23.99
CA CYS A 21 3.01 -11.24 -24.56
C CYS A 21 3.01 -9.71 -24.60
N GLN A 22 1.86 -9.05 -24.38
CA GLN A 22 1.83 -7.62 -24.07
C GLN A 22 1.68 -7.49 -22.56
N VAL A 23 2.80 -7.39 -21.85
CA VAL A 23 2.80 -7.17 -20.40
C VAL A 23 2.40 -5.72 -20.15
N GLY A 24 1.10 -5.42 -20.16
CA GLY A 24 0.58 -4.18 -19.60
C GLY A 24 0.91 -4.10 -18.11
N ALA A 25 1.14 -2.89 -17.62
CA ALA A 25 1.47 -2.65 -16.22
C ALA A 25 0.36 -3.16 -15.28
N LEU A 26 0.75 -3.76 -14.16
CA LEU A 26 -0.16 -4.25 -13.13
C LEU A 26 -0.96 -3.07 -12.53
N LYS A 27 -2.29 -3.21 -12.51
CA LYS A 27 -3.21 -2.20 -11.99
C LYS A 27 -3.95 -2.67 -10.75
N THR A 28 -4.02 -1.84 -9.71
CA THR A 28 -4.77 -2.15 -8.48
C THR A 28 -6.29 -2.10 -8.71
N PRO A 29 -7.10 -2.77 -7.88
CA PRO A 29 -8.55 -2.62 -7.93
C PRO A 29 -8.99 -1.19 -7.62
N LYS A 30 -9.99 -0.70 -8.34
CA LYS A 30 -10.61 0.61 -8.08
C LYS A 30 -11.43 0.56 -6.78
N VAL A 31 -11.26 1.57 -5.93
CA VAL A 31 -11.98 1.69 -4.64
C VAL A 31 -12.97 2.85 -4.68
N LEU A 32 -12.53 4.02 -5.13
CA LEU A 32 -13.32 5.25 -5.16
C LEU A 32 -13.41 5.83 -6.59
N PRO A 33 -14.51 6.50 -6.97
CA PRO A 33 -14.63 7.16 -8.25
C PRO A 33 -13.66 8.32 -8.44
N GLU A 34 -13.29 9.04 -7.38
CA GLU A 34 -12.40 10.21 -7.41
C GLU A 34 -10.95 9.86 -7.70
N TRP A 35 -10.54 8.63 -7.47
CA TRP A 35 -9.19 8.14 -7.70
C TRP A 35 -9.13 7.19 -8.89
N SER A 36 -8.02 7.25 -9.61
CA SER A 36 -7.70 6.23 -10.61
C SER A 36 -7.36 4.91 -9.93
N ARG A 37 -7.43 3.80 -10.69
CA ARG A 37 -6.64 2.60 -10.35
C ARG A 37 -5.17 2.98 -10.20
N GLY A 38 -4.48 2.35 -9.26
CA GLY A 38 -3.04 2.48 -9.12
C GLY A 38 -2.32 1.63 -10.17
N GLN A 39 -1.24 2.13 -10.75
CA GLN A 39 -0.42 1.43 -11.73
C GLN A 39 1.01 1.25 -11.20
N GLN A 40 1.59 0.07 -11.37
CA GLN A 40 3.01 -0.13 -11.10
C GLN A 40 3.86 0.58 -12.16
N VAL A 41 4.73 1.50 -11.73
CA VAL A 41 5.61 2.29 -12.60
C VAL A 41 7.09 1.91 -12.47
N GLY A 42 7.44 1.05 -11.52
CA GLY A 42 8.81 0.54 -11.38
C GLY A 42 9.05 -0.23 -10.08
N ALA A 43 10.31 -0.32 -9.67
CA ALA A 43 10.72 -0.93 -8.41
C ALA A 43 11.94 -0.21 -7.80
N SER A 44 11.87 0.03 -6.48
CA SER A 44 12.91 0.62 -5.65
C SER A 44 13.68 -0.44 -4.86
N ALA A 45 14.98 -0.22 -4.68
CA ALA A 45 15.83 -1.01 -3.79
C ALA A 45 15.62 -0.65 -2.30
N LEU A 46 15.11 0.54 -2.02
CA LEU A 46 15.09 1.12 -0.69
C LEU A 46 13.65 1.35 -0.19
N ASN A 47 13.42 1.09 1.10
CA ASN A 47 12.18 1.44 1.79
C ASN A 47 12.16 2.93 2.18
N ARG A 48 12.24 3.79 1.16
CA ARG A 48 12.28 5.25 1.27
C ARG A 48 11.15 5.88 0.46
N PRO A 49 10.63 7.06 0.86
CA PRO A 49 9.64 7.79 0.08
C PRO A 49 10.09 8.04 -1.37
N ILE A 50 9.15 8.02 -2.31
CA ILE A 50 9.40 8.38 -3.71
C ILE A 50 9.23 9.89 -3.84
N ASN A 51 10.25 10.58 -4.35
CA ASN A 51 10.13 11.99 -4.65
C ASN A 51 9.43 12.18 -6.01
N MET A 52 8.51 13.15 -6.05
CA MET A 52 7.75 13.51 -7.23
C MET A 52 7.70 15.03 -7.40
N VAL A 53 7.66 15.49 -8.65
CA VAL A 53 7.45 16.90 -8.99
C VAL A 53 6.50 16.97 -10.19
N PRO A 54 5.36 17.69 -10.10
CA PRO A 54 4.50 17.94 -11.25
C PRO A 54 5.06 19.08 -12.11
N GLU A 55 4.92 18.95 -13.43
CA GLU A 55 5.23 19.97 -14.45
C GLU A 55 4.11 19.98 -15.50
N ASP A 56 3.24 20.99 -15.51
CA ASP A 56 2.14 21.12 -16.48
C ASP A 56 1.30 19.83 -16.69
N ASP A 57 1.65 19.05 -17.71
CA ASP A 57 1.03 17.80 -18.15
C ASP A 57 1.90 16.57 -17.83
N TYR A 58 2.93 16.71 -16.98
CA TYR A 58 3.87 15.66 -16.63
C TYR A 58 4.01 15.50 -15.12
N VAL A 59 4.35 14.28 -14.70
CA VAL A 59 4.82 14.00 -13.34
C VAL A 59 6.18 13.35 -13.42
N HIS A 60 7.16 14.01 -12.82
CA HIS A 60 8.53 13.52 -12.70
C HIS A 60 8.68 12.76 -11.39
N MET A 61 9.34 11.61 -11.43
CA MET A 61 9.53 10.73 -10.28
C MET A 61 10.98 10.25 -10.23
N ILE A 62 11.53 10.11 -9.01
CA ILE A 62 12.88 9.57 -8.83
C ILE A 62 12.96 8.63 -7.61
N TRP A 63 13.77 7.58 -7.74
CA TRP A 63 14.11 6.66 -6.64
C TRP A 63 15.41 5.92 -6.93
N VAL A 64 15.81 4.99 -6.06
CA VAL A 64 16.96 4.11 -6.27
C VAL A 64 16.47 2.78 -6.84
N SER A 65 16.87 2.43 -8.06
CA SER A 65 16.41 1.24 -8.79
C SER A 65 16.62 -0.05 -8.01
N ALA A 66 15.61 -0.92 -7.97
CA ALA A 66 15.76 -2.26 -7.40
C ALA A 66 16.80 -3.11 -8.14
N GLU A 67 17.00 -2.88 -9.44
CA GLU A 67 17.77 -3.76 -10.32
C GLU A 67 19.23 -3.30 -10.43
N SER A 68 19.45 -2.06 -10.84
CA SER A 68 20.80 -1.50 -11.01
C SER A 68 21.37 -0.90 -9.74
N LYS A 69 20.53 -0.61 -8.73
CA LYS A 69 20.90 0.17 -7.52
C LYS A 69 21.38 1.60 -7.83
N ALA A 70 21.15 2.09 -9.05
CA ALA A 70 21.41 3.47 -9.45
C ALA A 70 20.19 4.37 -9.19
N LEU A 71 20.36 5.69 -9.37
CA LEU A 71 19.22 6.62 -9.42
C LEU A 71 18.38 6.33 -10.67
N HIS A 72 17.09 6.13 -10.50
CA HIS A 72 16.14 5.83 -11.55
C HIS A 72 15.11 6.94 -11.68
N TYR A 73 14.96 7.45 -12.89
CA TYR A 73 14.05 8.54 -13.24
C TYR A 73 12.92 8.05 -14.13
N VAL A 74 11.70 8.47 -13.79
CA VAL A 74 10.50 8.25 -14.59
C VAL A 74 9.76 9.56 -14.83
N ARG A 75 9.28 9.73 -16.07
CA ARG A 75 8.35 10.81 -16.44
C ARG A 75 7.05 10.20 -16.93
N LEU A 76 5.96 10.53 -16.24
CA LEU A 76 4.59 10.21 -16.65
C LEU A 76 3.99 11.40 -17.40
N ASP A 77 3.16 11.14 -18.40
CA ASP A 77 2.34 12.17 -19.05
C ASP A 77 1.00 12.42 -18.31
N SER A 78 0.16 13.27 -18.89
CA SER A 78 -1.12 13.70 -18.30
C SER A 78 -2.16 12.59 -18.22
N SER A 79 -1.94 11.47 -18.94
CA SER A 79 -2.74 10.26 -18.87
C SER A 79 -2.17 9.21 -17.91
N GLY A 80 -1.01 9.49 -17.29
CA GLY A 80 -0.28 8.59 -16.41
C GLY A 80 0.55 7.54 -17.15
N GLU A 81 0.79 7.69 -18.45
CA GLU A 81 1.65 6.78 -19.22
C GLU A 81 3.12 7.13 -19.06
N ILE A 82 3.95 6.09 -18.97
CA ILE A 82 5.41 6.23 -18.85
C ILE A 82 5.97 6.66 -20.20
N GLN A 83 6.46 7.90 -20.27
CA GLN A 83 7.13 8.45 -21.45
C GLN A 83 8.66 8.25 -21.37
N VAL A 84 9.21 8.31 -20.16
CA VAL A 84 10.64 8.09 -19.90
C VAL A 84 10.78 7.17 -18.69
N SER A 85 11.65 6.18 -18.78
CA SER A 85 12.09 5.33 -17.67
C SER A 85 13.55 4.95 -17.93
N THR A 86 14.45 5.51 -17.14
CA THR A 86 15.89 5.29 -17.32
C THR A 86 16.63 5.40 -16.00
N ASP A 87 17.69 4.63 -15.87
CA ASP A 87 18.71 4.91 -14.86
C ASP A 87 19.51 6.14 -15.31
N LEU A 88 19.82 7.01 -14.34
CA LEU A 88 20.62 8.21 -14.58
C LEU A 88 22.10 7.83 -14.60
N ASP A 89 22.81 8.30 -15.63
CA ASP A 89 24.24 8.03 -15.83
C ASP A 89 25.10 8.90 -14.90
N VAL A 90 25.06 8.58 -13.61
CA VAL A 90 25.93 9.15 -12.58
C VAL A 90 26.63 8.01 -11.85
N ASN A 91 27.95 8.12 -11.72
CA ASN A 91 28.77 7.15 -10.99
C ASN A 91 28.50 7.25 -9.48
N THR A 92 27.41 6.63 -9.03
CA THR A 92 27.03 6.54 -7.62
C THR A 92 27.54 5.27 -6.97
N ALA A 93 27.82 5.30 -5.66
CA ALA A 93 28.22 4.10 -4.92
C ALA A 93 27.05 3.45 -4.19
N HIS A 94 26.40 4.22 -3.31
CA HIS A 94 25.26 3.82 -2.49
C HIS A 94 24.27 5.00 -2.39
N PRO A 95 23.65 5.39 -3.51
CA PRO A 95 22.76 6.55 -3.51
C PRO A 95 21.54 6.29 -2.64
N SER A 96 21.06 7.33 -1.97
CA SER A 96 19.84 7.29 -1.15
C SER A 96 19.20 8.66 -1.04
N ASP A 97 17.91 8.65 -0.69
CA ASP A 97 17.06 9.82 -0.50
C ASP A 97 17.13 10.82 -1.68
N PRO A 98 16.92 10.42 -2.95
CA PRO A 98 16.95 11.35 -4.06
C PRO A 98 15.74 12.29 -4.07
N GLN A 99 15.95 13.55 -4.42
CA GLN A 99 14.92 14.55 -4.65
C GLN A 99 15.14 15.27 -5.99
N LEU A 100 14.04 15.54 -6.70
CA LEU A 100 14.00 16.30 -7.94
C LEU A 100 13.64 17.76 -7.66
N LEU A 101 14.29 18.65 -8.39
CA LEU A 101 13.95 20.06 -8.51
C LEU A 101 13.79 20.38 -10.00
N LEU A 102 12.72 21.09 -10.34
CA LEU A 102 12.47 21.56 -11.69
C LEU A 102 12.97 22.99 -11.83
N ASN A 103 13.94 23.18 -12.73
CA ASN A 103 14.49 24.50 -13.03
C ASN A 103 13.57 25.24 -14.01
N VAL A 104 13.69 26.58 -14.04
CA VAL A 104 12.84 27.45 -14.90
C VAL A 104 13.03 27.16 -16.39
N ASP A 105 14.20 26.69 -16.80
CA ASP A 105 14.50 26.29 -18.18
C ASP A 105 13.96 24.88 -18.54
N GLY A 106 13.31 24.22 -17.59
CA GLY A 106 12.78 22.87 -17.74
C GLY A 106 13.79 21.76 -17.51
N SER A 107 15.05 22.07 -17.18
CA SER A 107 16.02 21.06 -16.75
C SER A 107 15.70 20.57 -15.34
N LEU A 108 16.24 19.40 -15.00
CA LEU A 108 16.06 18.75 -13.71
C LEU A 108 17.35 18.85 -12.91
N THR A 109 17.28 19.38 -11.69
CA THR A 109 18.36 19.22 -10.71
C THR A 109 17.98 18.05 -9.81
N VAL A 110 18.86 17.06 -9.70
CA VAL A 110 18.71 15.94 -8.77
C VAL A 110 19.66 16.15 -7.61
N VAL A 111 19.13 16.10 -6.40
CA VAL A 111 19.91 16.11 -5.15
C VAL A 111 19.78 14.74 -4.52
N TRP A 112 20.87 14.19 -3.98
CA TRP A 112 20.85 12.90 -3.30
C TRP A 112 21.99 12.79 -2.29
N THR A 113 21.89 11.81 -1.41
CA THR A 113 23.01 11.43 -0.55
C THR A 113 23.71 10.20 -1.11
N ASP A 114 25.03 10.16 -1.02
CA ASP A 114 25.84 9.05 -1.51
C ASP A 114 27.07 8.85 -0.62
N ASN A 115 27.75 7.72 -0.76
CA ASN A 115 28.94 7.36 0.00
C ASN A 115 30.08 6.82 -0.88
N PRO A 116 30.53 7.56 -1.92
CA PRO A 116 31.61 7.10 -2.80
C PRO A 116 32.96 6.99 -2.09
N ASP A 117 33.24 7.89 -1.14
CA ASP A 117 34.57 8.03 -0.54
C ASP A 117 34.60 7.88 1.00
N ILE A 118 33.48 7.59 1.67
CA ILE A 118 33.31 7.62 3.15
C ILE A 118 33.93 8.88 3.78
N PRO A 119 33.13 9.87 4.22
CA PRO A 119 31.75 9.75 4.72
C PRO A 119 30.61 9.97 3.72
N ARG A 120 29.39 9.51 4.08
CA ARG A 120 28.13 9.83 3.36
C ARG A 120 27.94 11.34 3.25
N ALA A 121 27.70 11.82 2.05
CA ALA A 121 27.65 13.24 1.73
C ALA A 121 26.48 13.58 0.80
N LEU A 122 26.16 14.88 0.72
CA LEU A 122 25.11 15.41 -0.15
C LEU A 122 25.71 15.83 -1.50
N PHE A 123 25.07 15.43 -2.59
CA PHE A 123 25.49 15.71 -3.96
C PHE A 123 24.33 16.26 -4.78
N GLN A 124 24.66 16.97 -5.85
CA GLN A 124 23.72 17.37 -6.89
C GLN A 124 24.28 17.15 -8.29
N ALA A 125 23.40 17.00 -9.28
CA ALA A 125 23.72 16.99 -10.70
C ALA A 125 22.51 17.50 -11.49
N SER A 126 22.76 17.98 -12.71
CA SER A 126 21.73 18.51 -13.59
C SER A 126 21.49 17.59 -14.77
N PHE A 127 20.23 17.43 -15.17
CA PHE A 127 19.77 16.53 -16.21
C PHE A 127 18.77 17.20 -17.13
N SER A 128 18.67 16.72 -18.36
CA SER A 128 17.56 17.05 -19.26
C SER A 128 16.28 16.32 -18.82
N ARG A 129 15.13 16.71 -19.39
CA ARG A 129 13.85 16.04 -19.13
C ARG A 129 13.77 14.59 -19.59
N ASP A 130 14.71 14.16 -20.43
CA ASP A 130 14.85 12.78 -20.90
C ASP A 130 15.87 11.97 -20.08
N GLY A 131 16.41 12.56 -19.00
CA GLY A 131 17.34 11.89 -18.08
C GLY A 131 18.80 11.91 -18.52
N GLN A 132 19.16 12.68 -19.55
CA GLN A 132 20.56 12.82 -19.96
C GLN A 132 21.31 13.78 -19.04
N LEU A 133 22.51 13.40 -18.60
CA LEU A 133 23.37 14.22 -17.75
C LEU A 133 23.82 15.50 -18.48
N LEU A 134 23.54 16.65 -17.88
CA LEU A 134 23.96 17.98 -18.35
C LEU A 134 25.19 18.48 -17.59
N SER A 135 25.22 18.26 -16.27
CA SER A 135 26.34 18.62 -15.39
C SER A 135 26.60 17.50 -14.40
N GLY A 136 27.87 17.13 -14.26
CA GLY A 136 28.31 16.05 -13.38
C GLY A 136 28.08 16.32 -11.88
N PRO A 137 28.20 15.28 -11.04
CA PRO A 137 27.98 15.38 -9.61
C PRO A 137 28.88 16.41 -8.93
N THR A 138 28.28 17.30 -8.14
CA THR A 138 28.96 18.29 -7.30
C THR A 138 28.58 18.05 -5.84
N ARG A 139 29.58 17.98 -4.95
CA ARG A 139 29.34 17.84 -3.50
C ARG A 139 28.78 19.16 -2.94
N LEU A 140 27.68 19.07 -2.21
CA LEU A 140 27.01 20.19 -1.54
C LEU A 140 27.37 20.29 -0.06
N SER A 141 27.49 19.15 0.63
CA SER A 141 27.81 19.14 2.06
C SER A 141 29.30 19.39 2.33
N THR A 142 29.62 19.86 3.53
CA THR A 142 31.00 20.08 3.96
C THR A 142 31.84 18.80 3.86
N GLU A 143 33.10 18.92 3.42
CA GLU A 143 34.04 17.80 3.35
C GLU A 143 34.29 17.21 4.75
N GLY A 144 34.39 15.88 4.84
CA GLY A 144 34.61 15.16 6.10
C GLY A 144 33.41 15.07 7.04
N VAL A 145 32.31 15.78 6.78
CA VAL A 145 31.09 15.73 7.61
C VAL A 145 30.08 14.72 7.04
N ARG A 146 29.50 13.89 7.92
CA ARG A 146 28.49 12.87 7.56
C ARG A 146 27.08 13.46 7.57
N VAL A 147 26.35 13.22 6.48
CA VAL A 147 24.95 13.66 6.32
C VAL A 147 23.97 12.54 6.70
N SER A 148 23.01 12.84 7.59
CA SER A 148 21.91 11.92 7.95
C SER A 148 20.69 12.05 7.05
N ASP A 149 20.27 13.29 6.79
CA ASP A 149 19.06 13.65 6.07
C ASP A 149 19.17 15.09 5.56
N TYR A 150 18.23 15.46 4.70
CA TYR A 150 18.11 16.81 4.19
C TYR A 150 16.69 17.09 3.71
N ALA A 151 16.33 18.38 3.67
CA ALA A 151 15.10 18.91 3.11
C ALA A 151 15.41 20.07 2.17
N LEU A 152 14.57 20.23 1.14
CA LEU A 152 14.72 21.22 0.08
C LEU A 152 13.49 22.12 0.01
N ALA A 153 13.71 23.43 -0.05
CA ALA A 153 12.69 24.43 -0.30
C ALA A 153 12.97 25.12 -1.64
N ARG A 154 11.93 25.25 -2.48
CA ARG A 154 11.98 26.10 -3.67
C ARG A 154 11.41 27.46 -3.33
N ASN A 155 12.20 28.50 -3.54
CA ASN A 155 11.81 29.88 -3.30
C ASN A 155 10.99 30.44 -4.47
N LEU A 156 10.26 31.52 -4.21
CA LEU A 156 9.42 32.21 -5.21
C LEU A 156 10.22 32.77 -6.40
N ASP A 157 11.50 33.06 -6.19
CA ASP A 157 12.43 33.54 -7.24
C ASP A 157 13.08 32.40 -8.05
N GLY A 158 12.75 31.13 -7.72
CA GLY A 158 13.30 29.94 -8.35
C GLY A 158 14.64 29.47 -7.78
N SER A 159 15.22 30.18 -6.80
CA SER A 159 16.34 29.68 -6.01
C SER A 159 15.89 28.55 -5.07
N HIS A 160 16.85 27.88 -4.45
CA HIS A 160 16.57 26.77 -3.55
C HIS A 160 17.35 26.90 -2.25
N ASP A 161 16.67 26.68 -1.12
CA ASP A 161 17.30 26.54 0.18
C ASP A 161 17.36 25.06 0.58
N ILE A 162 18.53 24.66 1.05
CA ILE A 162 18.82 23.28 1.45
C ILE A 162 19.17 23.28 2.93
N PHE A 163 18.46 22.44 3.68
CA PHE A 163 18.71 22.18 5.09
C PHE A 163 19.17 20.74 5.23
N TRP A 164 20.36 20.50 5.75
CA TRP A 164 20.89 19.13 5.92
C TRP A 164 21.43 18.92 7.32
N ALA A 165 21.17 17.73 7.87
CA ALA A 165 21.55 17.37 9.22
C ALA A 165 22.78 16.47 9.25
N THR A 166 23.57 16.60 10.31
CA THR A 166 24.71 15.72 10.59
C THR A 166 24.29 14.39 11.22
N GLU A 167 24.99 13.30 10.91
CA GLU A 167 24.74 11.96 11.49
C GLU A 167 24.82 11.94 13.03
N ILE A 168 25.71 12.74 13.61
CA ILE A 168 25.85 12.90 15.06
C ILE A 168 25.46 14.33 15.40
N PRO A 169 24.21 14.59 15.84
CA PRO A 169 23.72 15.96 16.05
C PRO A 169 24.58 16.76 17.04
N THR A 170 25.12 16.11 18.08
CA THR A 170 25.98 16.74 19.09
C THR A 170 27.35 17.20 18.56
N GLU A 171 27.79 16.69 17.42
CA GLU A 171 29.00 17.14 16.71
C GLU A 171 28.70 18.25 15.70
N GLY A 172 27.43 18.63 15.54
CA GLY A 172 26.99 19.65 14.59
C GLY A 172 25.54 20.06 14.79
N GLY A 173 24.68 19.60 13.88
CA GLY A 173 23.27 19.97 13.81
C GLY A 173 22.79 20.13 12.37
N ILE A 174 21.89 21.09 12.14
CA ILE A 174 21.34 21.39 10.82
C ILE A 174 22.08 22.56 10.20
N TYR A 175 22.63 22.32 9.01
CA TYR A 175 23.28 23.32 8.17
C TYR A 175 22.32 23.82 7.11
N HIS A 176 22.50 25.08 6.72
CA HIS A 176 21.81 25.76 5.64
C HIS A 176 22.77 26.08 4.50
N LEU A 177 22.30 25.89 3.28
CA LEU A 177 22.97 26.18 2.01
C LEU A 177 21.93 26.81 1.07
N HIS A 178 22.35 27.81 0.30
CA HIS A 178 21.49 28.45 -0.70
C HIS A 178 22.04 28.18 -2.11
N LEU A 179 21.18 27.70 -2.99
CA LEU A 179 21.47 27.51 -4.41
C LEU A 179 20.72 28.56 -5.24
N SER A 180 21.37 29.14 -6.24
CA SER A 180 20.71 29.95 -7.25
C SER A 180 19.80 29.09 -8.14
N GLY A 181 18.93 29.73 -8.92
CA GLY A 181 17.97 29.04 -9.80
C GLY A 181 18.59 28.20 -10.93
N ASP A 182 19.89 28.37 -11.19
CA ASP A 182 20.71 27.54 -12.09
C ASP A 182 21.46 26.40 -11.37
N GLY A 183 21.17 26.21 -10.08
CA GLY A 183 21.75 25.15 -9.24
C GLY A 183 23.17 25.44 -8.75
N GLN A 184 23.72 26.64 -8.94
CA GLN A 184 25.04 26.98 -8.39
C GLN A 184 24.95 27.35 -6.90
N ILE A 185 26.04 27.10 -6.15
CA ILE A 185 26.12 27.48 -4.74
C ILE A 185 26.21 29.00 -4.63
N ALA A 186 25.13 29.63 -4.18
CA ALA A 186 25.03 31.08 -4.00
C ALA A 186 25.42 31.52 -2.58
N SER A 187 25.16 30.69 -1.56
CA SER A 187 25.71 30.86 -0.20
C SER A 187 26.27 29.54 0.33
N ALA A 188 27.49 29.58 0.87
CA ALA A 188 28.15 28.41 1.44
C ALA A 188 27.41 27.86 2.68
N ASN A 189 27.74 26.62 3.05
CA ASN A 189 27.22 25.94 4.24
C ASN A 189 27.41 26.78 5.52
N ARG A 190 26.33 26.96 6.28
CA ARG A 190 26.33 27.62 7.58
C ARG A 190 25.54 26.78 8.58
N LEU A 191 26.12 26.50 9.75
CA LEU A 191 25.39 25.86 10.85
C LEU A 191 24.26 26.78 11.30
N LEU A 192 23.01 26.33 11.16
CA LEU A 192 21.81 27.11 11.45
C LEU A 192 21.21 26.72 12.81
N ILE A 193 21.11 25.42 13.09
CA ILE A 193 20.52 24.89 14.32
C ILE A 193 21.51 23.90 14.93
N GLN A 194 22.06 24.25 16.08
CA GLN A 194 22.98 23.36 16.81
C GLN A 194 22.21 22.19 17.42
N ASN A 195 22.76 20.98 17.36
CA ASN A 195 22.14 19.74 17.88
C ASN A 195 20.81 19.31 17.22
N GLY A 196 20.35 20.03 16.20
CA GLY A 196 19.14 19.66 15.46
C GLY A 196 19.35 18.41 14.58
N ALA A 197 18.31 17.60 14.45
CA ALA A 197 18.26 16.42 13.59
C ALA A 197 16.91 16.31 12.86
N GLU A 198 16.81 15.40 11.89
CA GLU A 198 15.54 14.98 11.27
C GLU A 198 14.68 16.16 10.78
N THR A 199 15.22 16.94 9.83
CA THR A 199 14.56 18.17 9.40
C THR A 199 13.39 17.91 8.44
N SER A 200 12.30 18.66 8.60
CA SER A 200 11.22 18.77 7.62
C SER A 200 10.81 20.22 7.42
N LEU A 201 10.22 20.51 6.26
CA LEU A 201 9.86 21.87 5.91
C LEU A 201 8.60 21.98 5.06
N GLN A 202 8.02 23.18 5.03
CA GLN A 202 7.05 23.62 4.03
C GLN A 202 7.30 25.07 3.66
N VAL A 203 7.01 25.43 2.41
CA VAL A 203 7.04 26.81 1.95
C VAL A 203 5.61 27.36 2.01
N ALA A 204 5.43 28.47 2.73
CA ALA A 204 4.16 29.18 2.83
C ALA A 204 3.88 30.02 1.56
N GLU A 205 2.64 30.47 1.41
CA GLU A 205 2.22 31.30 0.26
C GLU A 205 2.99 32.63 0.16
N ASP A 206 3.48 33.15 1.29
CA ASP A 206 4.30 34.37 1.36
C ASP A 206 5.79 34.13 1.06
N GLY A 207 6.18 32.88 0.79
CA GLY A 207 7.56 32.48 0.53
C GLY A 207 8.40 32.21 1.78
N MET A 208 7.83 32.35 2.98
CA MET A 208 8.54 31.98 4.21
C MET A 208 8.67 30.46 4.32
N ILE A 209 9.79 29.99 4.86
CA ILE A 209 10.06 28.55 5.01
C ILE A 209 9.77 28.15 6.44
N HIS A 210 8.76 27.32 6.64
CA HIS A 210 8.44 26.73 7.93
C HIS A 210 9.30 25.49 8.13
N LEU A 211 10.05 25.44 9.24
CA LEU A 211 10.96 24.36 9.57
C LEU A 211 10.51 23.63 10.83
N ALA A 212 10.63 22.32 10.83
CA ALA A 212 10.60 21.49 12.02
C ALA A 212 11.82 20.57 12.07
N TRP A 213 12.22 20.24 13.29
CA TRP A 213 13.36 19.36 13.57
C TRP A 213 13.20 18.71 14.93
N THR A 214 14.07 17.77 15.24
CA THR A 214 14.14 17.11 16.54
C THR A 214 15.43 17.47 17.27
N GLU A 215 15.36 17.51 18.61
CA GLU A 215 16.55 17.56 19.47
C GLU A 215 16.39 16.54 20.60
N GLU A 216 17.41 15.70 20.81
CA GLU A 216 17.47 14.81 21.98
C GLU A 216 17.89 15.62 23.20
N ARG A 217 16.99 15.76 24.18
CA ARG A 217 17.26 16.52 25.40
C ARG A 217 17.75 15.65 26.55
N GLU A 218 17.10 14.52 26.72
CA GLU A 218 17.42 13.51 27.71
C GLU A 218 17.46 12.16 26.99
N LEU A 219 18.15 11.19 27.57
CA LEU A 219 18.18 9.83 27.03
C LEU A 219 16.74 9.34 26.82
N GLN A 220 16.38 8.99 25.57
CA GLN A 220 15.04 8.51 25.19
C GLN A 220 13.92 9.56 25.22
N ALA A 221 14.23 10.85 25.26
CA ALA A 221 13.24 11.92 25.15
C ALA A 221 13.63 12.93 24.07
N THR A 222 12.79 13.00 23.03
CA THR A 222 13.04 13.78 21.83
C THR A 222 12.00 14.89 21.75
N ASP A 223 12.47 16.13 21.71
CA ASP A 223 11.63 17.32 21.54
C ASP A 223 11.46 17.63 20.06
N VAL A 224 10.25 18.00 19.65
CA VAL A 224 9.94 18.47 18.30
C VAL A 224 9.87 19.99 18.32
N TYR A 225 10.76 20.62 17.55
CA TYR A 225 10.87 22.07 17.46
C TYR A 225 10.33 22.59 16.13
N TYR A 226 10.00 23.88 16.14
CA TYR A 226 9.48 24.62 15.00
C TYR A 226 10.01 26.05 14.99
N ALA A 227 10.32 26.57 13.80
CA ALA A 227 10.61 27.98 13.56
C ALA A 227 10.31 28.35 12.10
N VAL A 228 10.29 29.65 11.83
CA VAL A 228 10.12 30.19 10.47
C VAL A 228 11.46 30.77 10.02
N PHE A 229 11.91 30.39 8.84
CA PHE A 229 13.11 30.88 8.18
C PHE A 229 12.73 31.86 7.07
N ASN A 230 13.43 32.99 7.05
CA ASN A 230 13.25 34.00 6.02
C ASN A 230 14.32 33.82 4.93
N PRO A 231 13.96 33.39 3.70
CA PRO A 231 14.93 33.18 2.64
C PRO A 231 15.61 34.46 2.17
N SER A 232 14.96 35.63 2.33
CA SER A 232 15.54 36.92 1.90
C SER A 232 16.65 37.41 2.82
N THR A 233 16.57 37.13 4.12
CA THR A 233 17.61 37.52 5.10
C THR A 233 18.54 36.35 5.43
N GLY A 234 18.11 35.12 5.14
CA GLY A 234 18.78 33.92 5.59
C GLY A 234 18.76 33.79 7.11
N GLU A 235 17.74 34.28 7.81
CA GLU A 235 17.66 34.21 9.27
C GLU A 235 16.54 33.27 9.73
N LEU A 236 16.82 32.54 10.81
CA LEU A 236 15.83 31.74 11.52
C LEU A 236 15.17 32.59 12.60
N GLY A 237 13.84 32.60 12.62
CA GLY A 237 13.05 33.26 13.64
C GLY A 237 13.10 32.57 15.00
N SER A 238 12.21 32.97 15.91
CA SER A 238 12.14 32.40 17.25
C SER A 238 11.76 30.93 17.24
N THR A 239 12.59 30.11 17.87
CA THR A 239 12.35 28.68 18.07
C THR A 239 11.24 28.42 19.09
N THR A 240 10.31 27.53 18.74
CA THR A 240 9.21 27.07 19.59
C THR A 240 9.24 25.55 19.71
N ARG A 241 9.11 25.03 20.94
CA ARG A 241 8.89 23.60 21.17
C ARG A 241 7.43 23.26 20.86
N GLY A 242 7.17 22.53 19.77
CA GLY A 242 5.82 22.18 19.33
C GLY A 242 5.24 20.96 20.06
N GLY A 243 6.09 19.98 20.41
CA GLY A 243 5.70 18.75 21.08
C GLY A 243 6.91 17.92 21.50
N PHE A 244 6.69 16.67 21.92
CA PHE A 244 7.75 15.73 22.27
C PHE A 244 7.27 14.29 22.13
N TYR A 245 8.21 13.35 22.07
CA TYR A 245 7.94 11.92 22.19
C TYR A 245 9.06 11.21 22.94
N LYS A 246 8.80 9.96 23.33
CA LYS A 246 9.76 9.11 24.03
C LYS A 246 10.14 7.91 23.17
N ASP A 247 11.43 7.78 22.93
CA ASP A 247 12.01 6.70 22.15
C ASP A 247 12.45 5.56 23.08
N ALA A 248 11.64 4.51 23.20
CA ALA A 248 12.00 3.36 24.01
C ALA A 248 12.71 2.28 23.18
N THR A 249 13.46 1.40 23.83
CA THR A 249 14.03 0.21 23.18
C THR A 249 12.95 -0.60 22.48
N GLY A 250 13.14 -0.90 21.19
CA GLY A 250 12.16 -1.63 20.37
C GLY A 250 11.11 -0.74 19.69
N VAL A 251 11.21 0.58 19.85
CA VAL A 251 10.43 1.58 19.11
C VAL A 251 11.26 2.11 17.95
N ILE A 252 10.64 2.23 16.78
CA ILE A 252 11.16 2.94 15.63
C ILE A 252 10.40 4.24 15.52
N SER A 253 11.10 5.36 15.61
CA SER A 253 10.58 6.69 15.32
C SER A 253 10.57 6.94 13.82
N TYR A 254 9.51 7.57 13.35
CA TYR A 254 9.42 8.20 12.04
C TYR A 254 9.49 9.71 12.28
N PRO A 255 10.42 10.42 11.62
CA PRO A 255 10.72 11.81 11.92
C PRO A 255 9.51 12.72 11.70
N PRO A 256 9.50 13.92 12.32
CA PRO A 256 8.41 14.85 12.15
C PRO A 256 8.29 15.32 10.69
N VAL A 257 7.07 15.34 10.16
CA VAL A 257 6.72 15.96 8.89
C VAL A 257 5.80 17.15 9.14
N LEU A 258 6.13 18.27 8.50
CA LEU A 258 5.42 19.53 8.62
C LEU A 258 4.38 19.68 7.50
N GLY A 259 3.19 20.16 7.85
CA GLY A 259 2.13 20.50 6.90
C GLY A 259 1.47 21.81 7.28
N LEU A 260 1.00 22.56 6.29
CA LEU A 260 0.35 23.85 6.48
C LEU A 260 -1.06 23.82 5.89
N ASP A 261 -2.05 24.25 6.69
CA ASP A 261 -3.25 24.85 6.11
C ASP A 261 -3.14 26.37 6.16
N LYS A 262 -4.18 27.07 5.71
CA LYS A 262 -4.19 28.53 5.57
C LYS A 262 -3.85 29.26 6.87
N ASN A 263 -4.24 28.70 8.02
CA ASN A 263 -4.16 29.36 9.31
C ASN A 263 -3.39 28.54 10.36
N THR A 264 -3.03 27.29 10.07
CA THR A 264 -2.61 26.30 11.06
C THR A 264 -1.37 25.56 10.58
N VAL A 265 -0.40 25.44 11.48
CA VAL A 265 0.74 24.53 11.33
C VAL A 265 0.36 23.17 11.91
N TYR A 266 0.75 22.10 11.24
CA TYR A 266 0.63 20.73 11.72
C TYR A 266 2.01 20.06 11.72
N LEU A 267 2.35 19.41 12.82
CA LEU A 267 3.53 18.56 12.92
C LEU A 267 3.07 17.13 13.20
N PHE A 268 3.44 16.20 12.32
CA PHE A 268 3.11 14.79 12.46
C PHE A 268 4.36 13.95 12.65
N TRP A 269 4.35 12.98 13.53
CA TRP A 269 5.40 11.94 13.62
C TRP A 269 4.74 10.60 13.93
N ALA A 270 5.46 9.49 13.75
CA ALA A 270 4.93 8.18 14.09
C ALA A 270 5.90 7.34 14.90
N LEU A 271 5.37 6.48 15.76
CA LEU A 271 6.13 5.53 16.56
C LEU A 271 5.66 4.11 16.26
N GLU A 272 6.55 3.25 15.77
CA GLU A 272 6.28 1.84 15.51
C GLU A 272 6.96 0.96 16.55
N ARG A 273 6.19 0.12 17.23
CA ARG A 273 6.69 -0.81 18.27
C ARG A 273 6.93 -2.18 17.67
N ARG A 274 8.19 -2.55 17.47
CA ARG A 274 8.62 -3.87 16.95
C ARG A 274 9.01 -4.80 18.11
N GLY A 275 8.02 -5.27 18.88
CA GLY A 275 8.16 -6.31 19.93
C GLY A 275 7.89 -5.85 21.37
N GLY A 276 7.61 -6.79 22.28
CA GLY A 276 7.66 -6.56 23.73
C GLY A 276 6.36 -6.38 24.53
N GLY A 277 5.24 -7.05 24.19
CA GLY A 277 4.04 -7.02 25.07
C GLY A 277 2.91 -7.97 24.68
N LEU A 278 1.90 -8.09 25.56
CA LEU A 278 0.66 -8.88 25.38
C LEU A 278 -0.28 -8.38 24.26
N VAL A 279 0.10 -7.31 23.53
CA VAL A 279 -0.79 -6.54 22.63
C VAL A 279 -0.68 -6.97 21.15
N GLY A 280 -0.05 -8.12 20.86
CA GLY A 280 0.02 -8.67 19.49
C GLY A 280 1.17 -8.13 18.63
N PRO A 281 1.29 -8.60 17.38
CA PRO A 281 2.42 -8.26 16.51
C PRO A 281 2.32 -6.83 15.95
N GLY A 282 3.26 -5.96 16.32
CA GLY A 282 3.60 -4.70 15.63
C GLY A 282 2.48 -3.64 15.58
N ASN A 283 2.48 -2.70 16.54
CA ASN A 283 1.59 -1.54 16.51
C ASN A 283 2.36 -0.29 16.05
N ALA A 284 1.67 0.63 15.37
CA ALA A 284 2.25 1.92 15.03
C ALA A 284 1.21 3.03 15.17
N GLU A 285 1.60 4.14 15.79
CA GLU A 285 0.72 5.27 16.09
C GLU A 285 1.31 6.53 15.46
N THR A 286 0.46 7.33 14.83
CA THR A 286 0.83 8.67 14.34
C THR A 286 0.30 9.70 15.32
N PHE A 287 1.15 10.64 15.69
CA PHE A 287 0.84 11.77 16.55
C PHE A 287 0.76 13.05 15.72
N VAL A 288 -0.05 13.99 16.18
CA VAL A 288 -0.18 15.33 15.62
C VAL A 288 -0.21 16.38 16.73
N VAL A 289 0.53 17.46 16.52
CA VAL A 289 0.31 18.75 17.20
C VAL A 289 -0.04 19.80 16.17
N SER A 290 -0.85 20.76 16.57
CA SER A 290 -1.32 21.82 15.68
C SER A 290 -1.51 23.12 16.44
N PHE A 291 -1.07 24.23 15.86
CA PHE A 291 -1.20 25.57 16.43
C PHE A 291 -1.38 26.62 15.31
N PRO A 292 -1.95 27.80 15.61
CA PRO A 292 -2.09 28.87 14.62
C PRO A 292 -0.74 29.32 14.07
N LEU A 293 -0.68 29.63 12.77
CA LEU A 293 0.53 30.13 12.09
C LEU A 293 1.13 31.36 12.77
N SER A 294 0.27 32.27 13.27
CA SER A 294 0.67 33.51 13.92
C SER A 294 1.11 33.35 15.38
N GLU A 295 0.80 32.22 16.01
CA GLU A 295 1.06 32.00 17.43
C GLU A 295 1.57 30.57 17.66
N PRO A 296 2.82 30.27 17.28
CA PRO A 296 3.44 28.98 17.57
C PRO A 296 3.48 28.71 19.06
N ALA A 297 3.01 27.53 19.47
CA ALA A 297 2.95 27.17 20.89
C ALA A 297 3.15 25.66 21.10
N PHE A 298 3.64 25.32 22.28
CA PHE A 298 3.65 23.94 22.74
C PHE A 298 2.22 23.40 22.87
N THR A 299 1.98 22.22 22.31
CA THR A 299 0.71 21.52 22.44
C THR A 299 0.98 20.06 22.79
N GLU A 300 0.15 19.48 23.66
CA GLU A 300 0.23 18.04 23.95
C GLU A 300 -0.08 17.22 22.67
N PRO A 301 0.78 16.26 22.31
CA PRO A 301 0.56 15.41 21.14
C PRO A 301 -0.75 14.61 21.25
N ARG A 302 -1.51 14.58 20.16
CA ARG A 302 -2.74 13.79 20.03
C ARG A 302 -2.53 12.67 19.01
N THR A 303 -3.11 11.50 19.21
CA THR A 303 -3.08 10.44 18.20
C THR A 303 -3.99 10.79 17.03
N VAL A 304 -3.57 10.43 15.82
CA VAL A 304 -4.42 10.44 14.63
C VAL A 304 -5.17 9.12 14.59
N ASP A 305 -6.47 9.19 14.82
CA ASP A 305 -7.32 8.00 14.91
C ASP A 305 -8.08 7.81 13.58
N ILE A 306 -7.82 6.70 12.89
CA ILE A 306 -8.51 6.30 11.66
C ILE A 306 -9.09 4.90 11.84
N PRO A 307 -10.38 4.65 11.55
CA PRO A 307 -10.99 3.34 11.70
C PRO A 307 -10.30 2.26 10.85
N SER A 308 -10.20 1.06 11.41
CA SER A 308 -9.59 -0.10 10.71
C SER A 308 -10.45 -0.73 9.61
N SER A 309 -11.58 -0.13 9.21
CA SER A 309 -12.46 -0.74 8.21
C SER A 309 -11.86 -0.66 6.80
N ALA A 310 -11.73 -1.80 6.11
CA ALA A 310 -11.35 -1.83 4.70
C ALA A 310 -12.47 -1.34 3.75
N ARG A 311 -13.68 -1.08 4.29
CA ARG A 311 -14.83 -0.56 3.55
C ARG A 311 -15.55 0.46 4.43
N PRO A 312 -14.97 1.65 4.61
CA PRO A 312 -15.65 2.67 5.38
C PRO A 312 -16.89 3.17 4.63
N THR A 313 -17.86 3.65 5.40
CA THR A 313 -18.99 4.39 4.84
C THR A 313 -18.52 5.79 4.48
N TYR A 314 -18.82 6.20 3.25
CA TYR A 314 -18.46 7.51 2.73
C TYR A 314 -19.70 8.40 2.68
N ASP A 315 -19.59 9.59 3.25
CA ASP A 315 -20.62 10.62 3.21
C ASP A 315 -20.19 11.74 2.26
N ALA A 316 -21.17 12.36 1.60
CA ALA A 316 -20.91 13.46 0.68
C ALA A 316 -20.19 14.61 1.41
N ALA A 317 -19.05 15.04 0.87
CA ALA A 317 -18.23 16.09 1.44
C ALA A 317 -17.44 16.77 0.32
N SER A 318 -17.20 18.07 0.46
CA SER A 318 -16.37 18.82 -0.49
C SER A 318 -15.49 19.83 0.24
N GLY A 319 -14.44 20.27 -0.44
CA GLY A 319 -13.50 21.25 0.08
C GLY A 319 -12.58 21.79 -1.01
N SER A 320 -11.39 22.21 -0.61
CA SER A 320 -10.36 22.77 -1.51
C SER A 320 -9.56 21.68 -2.24
N LEU A 321 -9.59 20.45 -1.72
CA LEU A 321 -8.92 19.29 -2.31
C LEU A 321 -9.90 18.46 -3.17
N PRO A 322 -9.40 17.63 -4.12
CA PRO A 322 -10.22 16.95 -5.11
C PRO A 322 -10.93 15.69 -4.56
N TYR A 323 -11.83 15.88 -3.60
CA TYR A 323 -12.72 14.82 -3.07
C TYR A 323 -14.20 15.21 -3.18
N GLN A 324 -15.07 14.20 -3.28
CA GLN A 324 -16.53 14.39 -3.28
C GLN A 324 -17.22 13.66 -2.11
N GLN A 325 -16.49 12.80 -1.42
CA GLN A 325 -16.96 12.09 -0.24
C GLN A 325 -15.82 11.84 0.74
N LEU A 326 -16.12 11.80 2.03
CA LEU A 326 -15.15 11.45 3.07
C LEU A 326 -15.76 10.42 4.02
N ALA A 327 -14.92 9.52 4.50
CA ALA A 327 -15.26 8.68 5.64
C ALA A 327 -14.97 9.42 6.95
N SER A 328 -15.83 9.22 7.94
CA SER A 328 -15.63 9.79 9.28
C SER A 328 -14.55 9.03 10.05
N ALA A 329 -13.63 9.78 10.66
CA ALA A 329 -12.62 9.25 11.58
C ALA A 329 -13.23 8.68 12.88
N ASP A 330 -14.44 9.12 13.24
CA ASP A 330 -15.12 8.72 14.49
C ASP A 330 -16.00 7.46 14.33
N ALA A 331 -16.08 6.89 13.12
CA ALA A 331 -17.05 5.85 12.78
C ALA A 331 -16.67 4.43 13.24
N GLY A 332 -15.65 4.25 14.07
CA GLY A 332 -15.24 2.92 14.54
C GLY A 332 -13.98 2.91 15.39
N TRP A 333 -13.48 1.70 15.65
CA TRP A 333 -12.25 1.51 16.40
C TRP A 333 -11.02 1.89 15.55
N PRO A 334 -10.11 2.71 16.11
CA PRO A 334 -8.88 3.08 15.42
C PRO A 334 -8.07 1.86 15.00
N THR A 335 -7.38 1.97 13.88
CA THR A 335 -6.42 0.96 13.45
C THR A 335 -5.25 0.87 14.43
N PRO A 336 -4.78 -0.34 14.77
CA PRO A 336 -3.59 -0.50 15.60
C PRO A 336 -2.28 -0.11 14.88
N LEU A 337 -2.34 0.19 13.58
CA LEU A 337 -1.18 0.52 12.77
C LEU A 337 -1.53 1.65 11.80
N LEU A 338 -1.07 2.85 12.13
CA LEU A 338 -1.13 4.07 11.31
C LEU A 338 0.18 4.84 11.46
N TYR A 339 0.94 4.98 10.38
CA TYR A 339 2.31 5.49 10.40
C TYR A 339 2.78 6.01 9.03
N MET A 340 4.02 6.48 8.98
CA MET A 340 4.66 7.06 7.78
C MET A 340 3.85 8.23 7.21
N PRO A 341 3.61 9.30 8.00
CA PRO A 341 2.92 10.48 7.50
C PRO A 341 3.72 11.15 6.39
N ALA A 342 3.03 11.62 5.36
CA ALA A 342 3.56 12.48 4.31
C ALA A 342 2.54 13.56 3.99
N THR A 343 2.93 14.82 4.15
CA THR A 343 2.08 15.97 3.91
C THR A 343 2.13 16.38 2.44
N LEU A 344 1.00 16.86 1.93
CA LEU A 344 0.96 17.51 0.62
C LEU A 344 1.71 18.85 0.70
N GLY A 345 2.59 19.13 -0.26
CA GLY A 345 3.39 20.35 -0.26
C GLY A 345 2.58 21.65 -0.41
N GLY A 346 3.09 22.72 0.21
CA GLY A 346 2.54 24.08 0.14
C GLY A 346 1.54 24.42 1.27
N GLN A 347 0.93 25.59 1.17
CA GLN A 347 -0.10 26.09 2.08
C GLN A 347 -1.43 26.27 1.32
N ARG A 348 -2.53 25.75 1.90
CA ARG A 348 -3.86 25.71 1.26
C ARG A 348 -4.98 25.81 2.29
N GLU A 349 -6.24 25.97 1.87
CA GLU A 349 -7.39 25.99 2.80
C GLU A 349 -7.52 24.68 3.63
N GLU A 350 -7.11 23.54 3.07
CA GLU A 350 -7.11 22.24 3.74
C GLU A 350 -5.75 21.55 3.55
N LEU A 351 -5.34 20.77 4.55
CA LEU A 351 -4.13 19.96 4.50
C LEU A 351 -4.48 18.50 4.20
N ALA A 352 -3.86 17.94 3.17
CA ALA A 352 -3.88 16.51 2.89
C ALA A 352 -2.66 15.83 3.52
N VAL A 353 -2.88 14.68 4.17
CA VAL A 353 -1.83 13.83 4.73
C VAL A 353 -2.04 12.40 4.26
N CYS A 354 -1.01 11.83 3.63
CA CYS A 354 -0.99 10.42 3.28
C CYS A 354 -0.32 9.62 4.40
N LEU A 355 -0.91 8.50 4.77
CA LEU A 355 -0.44 7.60 5.82
C LEU A 355 -0.51 6.17 5.31
N ALA A 356 0.34 5.28 5.83
CA ALA A 356 0.13 3.84 5.69
C ALA A 356 -0.72 3.36 6.87
N GLY A 357 -1.84 2.72 6.60
CA GLY A 357 -2.77 2.24 7.62
C GLY A 357 -3.12 0.77 7.45
N GLN A 358 -3.19 0.00 8.53
CA GLN A 358 -3.77 -1.33 8.48
C GLN A 358 -5.29 -1.22 8.43
N VAL A 359 -5.89 -1.78 7.39
CA VAL A 359 -7.33 -1.96 7.29
C VAL A 359 -7.67 -3.44 7.30
N ALA A 360 -8.86 -3.76 7.75
CA ALA A 360 -9.33 -5.12 7.93
C ALA A 360 -10.76 -5.28 7.40
N THR A 361 -10.99 -6.44 6.81
CA THR A 361 -12.29 -7.07 6.73
C THR A 361 -12.40 -8.10 7.86
N ARG A 362 -13.52 -8.81 7.97
CA ARG A 362 -13.69 -9.86 9.00
C ARG A 362 -12.60 -10.93 8.95
N ASN A 363 -12.06 -11.21 7.76
CA ASN A 363 -11.22 -12.38 7.51
C ASN A 363 -9.82 -12.04 6.95
N GLN A 364 -9.52 -10.77 6.68
CA GLN A 364 -8.25 -10.35 6.05
C GLN A 364 -7.88 -8.95 6.51
N SER A 365 -6.60 -8.73 6.81
CA SER A 365 -6.02 -7.39 6.94
C SER A 365 -5.05 -7.10 5.81
N SER A 366 -4.97 -5.83 5.42
CA SER A 366 -3.99 -5.32 4.47
C SER A 366 -3.49 -3.96 4.92
N ARG A 367 -2.31 -3.55 4.44
CA ARG A 367 -1.83 -2.18 4.63
C ARG A 367 -2.16 -1.38 3.38
N GLU A 368 -2.86 -0.28 3.56
CA GLU A 368 -3.33 0.56 2.47
C GLU A 368 -2.90 2.01 2.72
N VAL A 369 -2.92 2.81 1.65
CA VAL A 369 -2.76 4.25 1.79
C VAL A 369 -4.06 4.83 2.37
N VAL A 370 -3.93 5.62 3.44
CA VAL A 370 -4.98 6.45 4.00
C VAL A 370 -4.67 7.89 3.59
N TRP A 371 -5.61 8.53 2.89
CA TRP A 371 -5.54 9.95 2.57
C TRP A 371 -6.46 10.71 3.52
N ALA A 372 -5.88 11.30 4.56
CA ALA A 372 -6.59 12.04 5.59
C ALA A 372 -6.59 13.55 5.27
N VAL A 373 -7.74 14.19 5.47
CA VAL A 373 -7.94 15.63 5.23
C VAL A 373 -8.09 16.34 6.57
N PHE A 374 -7.27 17.37 6.78
CA PHE A 374 -7.26 18.22 7.97
C PHE A 374 -7.66 19.65 7.63
N ALA A 375 -8.34 20.30 8.56
CA ALA A 375 -8.64 21.72 8.51
C ALA A 375 -8.82 22.26 9.93
N ASN A 376 -8.30 23.45 10.21
CA ASN A 376 -8.48 24.13 11.50
C ASN A 376 -8.06 23.29 12.73
N GLY A 377 -6.91 22.61 12.64
CA GLY A 377 -6.33 21.82 13.73
C GLY A 377 -7.03 20.47 14.01
N LYS A 378 -7.93 20.02 13.12
CA LYS A 378 -8.70 18.77 13.27
C LYS A 378 -8.81 18.00 11.97
N ILE A 379 -9.00 16.69 12.08
CA ILE A 379 -9.34 15.84 10.95
C ILE A 379 -10.78 16.08 10.51
N LYS A 380 -10.99 16.28 9.21
CA LYS A 380 -12.30 16.43 8.56
C LYS A 380 -12.85 15.07 8.11
N GLY A 381 -11.96 14.17 7.69
CA GLY A 381 -12.28 12.81 7.27
C GLY A 381 -11.14 12.18 6.49
N TYR A 382 -11.37 11.02 5.89
CA TYR A 382 -10.35 10.31 5.12
C TYR A 382 -10.92 9.53 3.93
N GLN A 383 -10.02 9.09 3.04
CA GLN A 383 -10.29 8.16 1.96
C GLN A 383 -9.24 7.04 1.92
N LEU A 384 -9.60 5.92 1.30
CA LEU A 384 -8.67 4.88 0.85
C LEU A 384 -8.54 4.98 -0.68
N PRO A 385 -7.49 5.66 -1.22
CA PRO A 385 -7.39 6.00 -2.63
C PRO A 385 -7.48 4.79 -3.57
N ALA A 386 -6.73 3.74 -3.27
CA ALA A 386 -6.74 2.49 -4.01
C ALA A 386 -6.38 1.30 -3.11
N LYS A 387 -6.63 0.08 -3.60
CA LYS A 387 -6.30 -1.15 -2.88
C LYS A 387 -4.94 -1.68 -3.32
N PHE A 388 -3.88 -1.20 -2.68
CA PHE A 388 -2.49 -1.57 -2.94
C PHE A 388 -2.10 -2.89 -2.24
N GLY A 389 -2.73 -3.23 -1.12
CA GLY A 389 -2.55 -4.50 -0.40
C GLY A 389 -1.40 -4.53 0.61
N ASN A 390 -0.29 -3.83 0.35
CA ASN A 390 0.81 -3.71 1.30
C ASN A 390 1.57 -2.39 1.17
N ALA A 391 0.82 -1.28 1.20
CA ALA A 391 1.35 0.06 0.99
C ALA A 391 2.31 0.49 2.11
N LEU A 392 3.38 1.15 1.70
CA LEU A 392 4.44 1.74 2.51
C LEU A 392 4.85 3.07 1.89
N ARG A 393 5.41 3.97 2.72
CA ARG A 393 6.04 5.23 2.27
C ARG A 393 5.18 6.02 1.26
N PRO A 394 3.90 6.29 1.56
CA PRO A 394 3.09 7.06 0.63
C PRO A 394 3.67 8.48 0.51
N THR A 395 3.63 9.04 -0.69
CA THR A 395 3.97 10.44 -0.98
C THR A 395 2.96 11.01 -1.95
N ALA A 396 2.63 12.29 -1.80
CA ALA A 396 1.71 12.95 -2.71
C ALA A 396 2.18 14.35 -3.08
N VAL A 397 1.88 14.74 -4.30
CA VAL A 397 2.05 16.10 -4.82
C VAL A 397 0.77 16.55 -5.49
N ILE A 398 0.61 17.86 -5.66
CA ILE A 398 -0.55 18.46 -6.31
C ILE A 398 -0.09 19.26 -7.52
N ASP A 399 -0.73 19.05 -8.67
CA ASP A 399 -0.45 19.82 -9.87
C ASP A 399 -1.10 21.21 -9.82
N GLU A 400 -0.81 22.04 -10.82
CA GLU A 400 -1.38 23.39 -10.94
C GLU A 400 -2.90 23.39 -11.15
N ARG A 401 -3.47 22.27 -11.61
CA ARG A 401 -4.91 22.07 -11.82
C ARG A 401 -5.61 21.58 -10.54
N GLY A 402 -4.88 21.38 -9.45
CA GLY A 402 -5.41 20.91 -8.18
C GLY A 402 -5.61 19.40 -8.09
N ASN A 403 -5.11 18.61 -9.06
CA ASN A 403 -5.14 17.16 -9.00
C ASN A 403 -4.05 16.64 -8.09
N VAL A 404 -4.38 15.65 -7.27
CA VAL A 404 -3.40 14.98 -6.41
C VAL A 404 -2.82 13.79 -7.17
N HIS A 405 -1.50 13.67 -7.11
CA HIS A 405 -0.69 12.58 -7.63
C HIS A 405 -0.07 11.84 -6.44
N LEU A 406 -0.37 10.56 -6.31
CA LEU A 406 0.03 9.70 -5.20
C LEU A 406 1.02 8.65 -5.71
N ALA A 407 2.12 8.48 -4.98
CA ALA A 407 2.99 7.33 -5.11
C ALA A 407 3.05 6.57 -3.78
N SER A 408 3.23 5.26 -3.87
CA SER A 408 3.46 4.41 -2.70
C SER A 408 4.34 3.23 -3.06
N LEU A 409 5.08 2.73 -2.08
CA LEU A 409 5.80 1.48 -2.18
C LEU A 409 4.91 0.30 -1.77
N ASN A 410 5.08 -0.83 -2.43
CA ASN A 410 4.56 -2.13 -1.99
C ASN A 410 5.72 -3.10 -1.79
N SER A 411 5.68 -3.94 -0.76
CA SER A 411 6.70 -4.98 -0.57
C SER A 411 6.62 -6.02 -1.68
N GLY A 412 7.64 -6.08 -2.55
CA GLY A 412 7.76 -7.04 -3.66
C GLY A 412 8.73 -8.20 -3.38
N GLY A 413 9.22 -8.32 -2.13
CA GLY A 413 10.23 -9.30 -1.72
C GLY A 413 11.41 -8.66 -0.99
N PHE A 414 12.40 -9.47 -0.61
CA PHE A 414 13.58 -8.98 0.12
C PHE A 414 14.35 -7.94 -0.70
N GLY A 415 14.40 -6.69 -0.20
CA GLY A 415 15.14 -5.60 -0.84
C GLY A 415 14.57 -5.11 -2.19
N ARG A 416 13.30 -5.41 -2.48
CA ARG A 416 12.58 -4.95 -3.66
C ARG A 416 11.21 -4.39 -3.26
N TYR A 417 10.97 -3.13 -3.60
CA TYR A 417 9.74 -2.42 -3.30
C TYR A 417 9.11 -1.95 -4.61
N GLU A 418 7.94 -2.45 -4.96
CA GLU A 418 7.22 -2.02 -6.17
C GLU A 418 6.72 -0.60 -6.01
N VAL A 419 6.93 0.25 -7.01
CA VAL A 419 6.48 1.65 -7.02
C VAL A 419 5.14 1.71 -7.72
N TYR A 420 4.10 2.15 -7.01
CA TYR A 420 2.77 2.37 -7.57
C TYR A 420 2.44 3.86 -7.65
N TYR A 421 1.71 4.24 -8.69
CA TYR A 421 1.23 5.60 -8.95
C TYR A 421 -0.31 5.61 -9.11
N ALA A 422 -0.98 6.60 -8.54
CA ALA A 422 -2.41 6.86 -8.72
C ALA A 422 -2.68 8.38 -8.74
N SER A 423 -3.81 8.82 -9.30
CA SER A 423 -4.15 10.25 -9.33
C SER A 423 -5.65 10.52 -9.30
N THR A 424 -6.02 11.73 -8.89
CA THR A 424 -7.39 12.24 -9.02
C THR A 424 -7.69 12.89 -10.39
N SER A 425 -6.68 13.07 -11.24
CA SER A 425 -6.80 13.66 -12.58
C SER A 425 -7.78 12.88 -13.46
N ASP A 426 -8.69 13.60 -14.13
CA ASP A 426 -9.67 13.00 -15.05
C ASP A 426 -9.01 12.28 -16.23
N ALA A 427 -7.90 12.82 -16.76
CA ALA A 427 -7.17 12.19 -17.85
C ALA A 427 -6.51 10.88 -17.41
N VAL A 428 -5.89 10.86 -16.22
CA VAL A 428 -5.30 9.65 -15.63
C VAL A 428 -6.38 8.61 -15.34
N LYS A 429 -7.50 9.01 -14.72
CA LYS A 429 -8.65 8.12 -14.48
C LYS A 429 -9.18 7.52 -15.78
N ALA A 430 -9.38 8.35 -16.81
CA ALA A 430 -9.89 7.91 -18.11
C ALA A 430 -8.99 6.87 -18.80
N ASN A 431 -7.69 6.85 -18.49
CA ASN A 431 -6.76 5.84 -18.99
C ASN A 431 -6.64 4.62 -18.06
N LEU A 432 -6.32 4.85 -16.78
CA LEU A 432 -6.01 3.78 -15.84
C LEU A 432 -7.24 2.96 -15.45
N ASP A 433 -8.44 3.54 -15.44
CA ASP A 433 -9.67 2.83 -15.11
C ASP A 433 -10.19 1.94 -16.25
N ARG A 434 -9.61 2.03 -17.46
CA ARG A 434 -9.96 1.15 -18.56
C ARG A 434 -9.63 -0.29 -18.18
N ILE A 435 -10.67 -1.13 -18.13
CA ILE A 435 -10.53 -2.58 -17.94
C ILE A 435 -10.12 -3.19 -19.27
N THR A 436 -8.92 -3.73 -19.32
CA THR A 436 -8.38 -4.43 -20.48
C THR A 436 -8.72 -5.92 -20.45
N ILE A 437 -8.55 -6.62 -21.59
CA ILE A 437 -8.68 -8.09 -21.62
C ILE A 437 -7.61 -8.74 -20.74
N GLN A 438 -6.42 -8.13 -20.68
CA GLN A 438 -5.33 -8.59 -19.84
C GLN A 438 -5.69 -8.52 -18.34
N ASP A 439 -6.34 -7.43 -17.89
CA ASP A 439 -6.86 -7.34 -16.51
C ASP A 439 -7.75 -8.55 -16.19
N ARG A 440 -8.69 -8.88 -17.09
CA ARG A 440 -9.60 -10.03 -16.90
C ARG A 440 -8.86 -11.36 -16.92
N ALA A 441 -7.84 -11.50 -17.76
CA ALA A 441 -7.02 -12.71 -17.83
C ALA A 441 -6.19 -12.89 -16.55
N MET A 442 -5.59 -11.81 -16.03
CA MET A 442 -4.85 -11.81 -14.77
C MET A 442 -5.76 -12.07 -13.58
N ASP A 443 -6.95 -11.47 -13.53
CA ASP A 443 -7.97 -11.78 -12.52
C ASP A 443 -8.37 -13.26 -12.56
N PHE A 444 -8.54 -13.83 -13.77
CA PHE A 444 -8.86 -15.24 -13.94
C PHE A 444 -7.71 -16.16 -13.51
N ILE A 445 -6.47 -15.84 -13.89
CA ILE A 445 -5.27 -16.60 -13.51
C ILE A 445 -5.06 -16.50 -12.00
N GLY A 446 -5.22 -15.31 -11.41
CA GLY A 446 -5.18 -15.10 -9.98
C GLY A 446 -6.23 -15.92 -9.26
N ALA A 447 -7.48 -15.90 -9.75
CA ALA A 447 -8.54 -16.75 -9.24
C ALA A 447 -8.19 -18.25 -9.36
N ALA A 448 -7.64 -18.69 -10.49
CA ALA A 448 -7.21 -20.07 -10.68
C ALA A 448 -6.06 -20.46 -9.73
N TRP A 449 -5.11 -19.55 -9.49
CA TRP A 449 -4.02 -19.77 -8.55
C TRP A 449 -4.50 -19.82 -7.11
N THR A 450 -5.52 -19.04 -6.75
CA THR A 450 -6.13 -19.16 -5.42
C THR A 450 -6.77 -20.53 -5.18
N LEU A 451 -7.09 -21.28 -6.25
CA LEU A 451 -7.59 -22.66 -6.16
C LEU A 451 -6.48 -23.72 -6.07
N ALA A 452 -5.23 -23.39 -6.40
CA ALA A 452 -4.14 -24.37 -6.39
C ALA A 452 -3.90 -25.00 -5.00
N PRO A 453 -3.95 -24.25 -3.88
CA PRO A 453 -3.89 -24.85 -2.57
C PRO A 453 -5.07 -25.80 -2.30
N ALA A 454 -6.28 -25.49 -2.78
CA ALA A 454 -7.44 -26.37 -2.63
C ALA A 454 -7.21 -27.75 -3.25
N LEU A 455 -6.49 -27.82 -4.37
CA LEU A 455 -6.10 -29.08 -4.99
C LEU A 455 -5.03 -29.84 -4.18
N GLY A 456 -4.10 -29.12 -3.55
CA GLY A 456 -3.09 -29.71 -2.66
C GLY A 456 -3.70 -30.30 -1.38
N PHE A 457 -4.69 -29.62 -0.79
CA PHE A 457 -5.43 -30.10 0.39
C PHE A 457 -6.50 -31.15 0.05
N PHE A 458 -6.81 -31.37 -1.23
CA PHE A 458 -7.87 -32.28 -1.65
C PHE A 458 -7.68 -33.72 -1.16
N PRO A 459 -6.55 -34.41 -1.42
CA PRO A 459 -6.36 -35.79 -0.97
C PRO A 459 -6.47 -36.00 0.55
N PRO A 460 -5.76 -35.24 1.43
CA PRO A 460 -5.82 -35.49 2.87
C PRO A 460 -7.18 -35.15 3.47
N VAL A 461 -7.83 -34.06 3.03
CA VAL A 461 -9.14 -33.66 3.57
C VAL A 461 -10.26 -34.59 3.10
N LEU A 462 -10.23 -35.02 1.83
CA LEU A 462 -11.17 -36.02 1.31
C LEU A 462 -11.11 -37.31 2.13
N LEU A 463 -9.91 -37.84 2.38
CA LEU A 463 -9.73 -39.06 3.18
C LEU A 463 -10.28 -38.88 4.59
N LEU A 464 -9.99 -37.75 5.21
CA LEU A 464 -10.44 -37.42 6.56
C LEU A 464 -11.98 -37.35 6.66
N TRP A 465 -12.65 -36.59 5.79
CA TRP A 465 -14.12 -36.45 5.79
C TRP A 465 -14.85 -37.73 5.39
N SER A 466 -14.26 -38.51 4.48
CA SER A 466 -14.90 -39.70 3.94
C SER A 466 -14.74 -40.92 4.84
N PHE A 467 -13.79 -40.94 5.78
CA PHE A 467 -13.40 -42.12 6.57
C PHE A 467 -14.58 -42.88 7.20
N ALA A 468 -15.45 -42.18 7.94
CA ALA A 468 -16.61 -42.81 8.60
C ALA A 468 -17.60 -43.38 7.57
N SER A 469 -17.91 -42.61 6.52
CA SER A 469 -18.81 -43.04 5.45
C SER A 469 -18.25 -44.20 4.62
N PHE A 470 -16.95 -44.21 4.38
CA PHE A 470 -16.23 -45.25 3.64
C PHE A 470 -16.22 -46.57 4.42
N THR A 471 -15.89 -46.49 5.72
CA THR A 471 -15.92 -47.63 6.63
C THR A 471 -17.31 -48.27 6.64
N TRP A 472 -18.37 -47.45 6.69
CA TRP A 472 -19.75 -47.94 6.61
C TRP A 472 -20.05 -48.67 5.30
N VAL A 473 -19.65 -48.12 4.15
CA VAL A 473 -19.84 -48.77 2.85
C VAL A 473 -19.09 -50.11 2.80
N ILE A 474 -17.85 -50.17 3.31
CA ILE A 474 -17.07 -51.42 3.38
C ILE A 474 -17.77 -52.46 4.25
N VAL A 475 -18.18 -52.09 5.47
CA VAL A 475 -18.89 -53.00 6.39
C VAL A 475 -20.17 -53.54 5.75
N PHE A 476 -20.90 -52.70 5.01
CA PHE A 476 -22.08 -53.13 4.26
C PHE A 476 -21.74 -54.22 3.24
N TYR A 477 -20.66 -54.09 2.47
CA TYR A 477 -20.23 -55.10 1.50
C TYR A 477 -19.76 -56.41 2.16
N PHE A 478 -19.18 -56.34 3.36
CA PHE A 478 -18.83 -57.54 4.13
C PHE A 478 -20.07 -58.32 4.60
N VAL A 479 -21.14 -57.62 4.97
CA VAL A 479 -22.39 -58.23 5.46
C VAL A 479 -23.32 -58.63 4.30
N LYS A 480 -23.29 -57.89 3.19
CA LYS A 480 -24.12 -58.09 2.00
C LYS A 480 -23.22 -58.09 0.77
N THR A 481 -23.07 -59.26 0.16
CA THR A 481 -22.25 -59.46 -1.06
C THR A 481 -22.76 -58.73 -2.30
N GLU A 482 -23.98 -58.20 -2.27
CA GLU A 482 -24.60 -57.50 -3.40
C GLU A 482 -24.74 -55.99 -3.17
N GLY A 483 -24.04 -55.19 -3.98
CA GLY A 483 -24.00 -53.72 -3.89
C GLY A 483 -24.91 -52.96 -4.87
N GLY A 484 -25.89 -53.63 -5.49
CA GLY A 484 -26.80 -53.01 -6.45
C GLY A 484 -27.84 -52.11 -5.79
N LEU A 485 -27.96 -50.86 -6.26
CA LEU A 485 -28.90 -49.86 -5.74
C LEU A 485 -30.36 -50.09 -6.14
N ASP A 486 -30.66 -51.15 -6.89
CA ASP A 486 -32.03 -51.58 -7.18
C ASP A 486 -32.73 -52.18 -5.96
N ARG A 487 -31.96 -52.53 -4.93
CA ARG A 487 -32.47 -53.11 -3.68
C ARG A 487 -32.55 -52.06 -2.57
N ARG A 488 -33.66 -52.08 -1.81
CA ARG A 488 -33.90 -51.19 -0.66
C ARG A 488 -32.73 -51.13 0.35
N PRO A 489 -32.08 -52.25 0.73
CA PRO A 489 -30.98 -52.20 1.68
C PRO A 489 -29.77 -51.36 1.20
N ALA A 490 -29.43 -51.44 -0.08
CA ALA A 490 -28.32 -50.66 -0.66
C ALA A 490 -28.68 -49.16 -0.74
N GLN A 491 -29.96 -48.83 -1.00
CA GLN A 491 -30.44 -47.44 -0.97
C GLN A 491 -30.35 -46.84 0.43
N ILE A 492 -30.77 -47.59 1.46
CA ILE A 492 -30.64 -47.18 2.87
C ILE A 492 -29.15 -47.01 3.21
N ALA A 493 -28.29 -47.95 2.81
CA ALA A 493 -26.86 -47.86 3.06
C ALA A 493 -26.22 -46.62 2.43
N LEU A 494 -26.66 -46.20 1.23
CA LEU A 494 -26.23 -44.96 0.58
C LEU A 494 -26.69 -43.72 1.35
N VAL A 495 -27.95 -43.68 1.81
CA VAL A 495 -28.45 -42.54 2.60
C VAL A 495 -27.67 -42.42 3.90
N VAL A 496 -27.42 -43.54 4.60
CA VAL A 496 -26.63 -43.54 5.84
C VAL A 496 -25.19 -43.12 5.58
N SER A 497 -24.55 -43.57 4.49
CA SER A 497 -23.18 -43.15 4.17
C SER A 497 -23.09 -41.65 3.87
N ILE A 498 -24.07 -41.10 3.15
CA ILE A 498 -24.17 -39.65 2.90
C ILE A 498 -24.33 -38.88 4.22
N LEU A 499 -25.21 -39.32 5.11
CA LEU A 499 -25.41 -38.67 6.41
C LEU A 499 -24.13 -38.73 7.27
N LEU A 500 -23.46 -39.88 7.33
CA LEU A 500 -22.19 -40.03 8.06
C LEU A 500 -21.11 -39.11 7.49
N TYR A 501 -21.02 -38.97 6.16
CA TYR A 501 -20.09 -38.05 5.51
C TYR A 501 -20.41 -36.59 5.88
N LEU A 502 -21.68 -36.16 5.80
CA LEU A 502 -22.08 -34.79 6.12
C LEU A 502 -21.82 -34.45 7.59
N VAL A 503 -22.11 -35.38 8.51
CA VAL A 503 -21.80 -35.22 9.94
C VAL A 503 -20.30 -35.14 10.16
N SER A 504 -19.52 -36.02 9.53
CA SER A 504 -18.06 -36.02 9.64
C SER A 504 -17.45 -34.71 9.14
N LYS A 505 -17.89 -34.22 7.98
CA LYS A 505 -17.49 -32.93 7.42
C LYS A 505 -17.80 -31.76 8.37
N LEU A 506 -19.01 -31.72 8.93
CA LEU A 506 -19.45 -30.64 9.82
C LEU A 506 -18.68 -30.65 11.15
N PHE A 507 -18.42 -31.84 11.69
CA PHE A 507 -17.75 -32.02 12.98
C PHE A 507 -16.23 -31.78 12.90
N LEU A 508 -15.58 -32.24 11.82
CA LEU A 508 -14.13 -32.13 11.64
C LEU A 508 -13.69 -30.75 11.10
N MET A 509 -14.62 -29.97 10.55
CA MET A 509 -14.36 -28.62 10.08
C MET A 509 -15.50 -27.65 10.46
N PRO A 510 -15.71 -27.36 11.76
CA PRO A 510 -16.70 -26.36 12.18
C PRO A 510 -16.36 -24.97 11.63
N GLY A 511 -15.07 -24.69 11.38
CA GLY A 511 -14.56 -23.47 10.77
C GLY A 511 -15.15 -23.16 9.38
N VAL A 512 -15.55 -24.18 8.61
CA VAL A 512 -16.12 -24.02 7.26
C VAL A 512 -17.40 -23.16 7.25
N LEU A 513 -18.17 -23.16 8.35
CA LEU A 513 -19.32 -22.28 8.50
C LEU A 513 -18.94 -20.79 8.64
N PHE A 514 -17.75 -20.51 9.15
CA PHE A 514 -17.27 -19.14 9.42
C PHE A 514 -16.52 -18.52 8.24
N TYR A 515 -16.05 -19.32 7.28
CA TYR A 515 -15.30 -18.87 6.09
C TYR A 515 -16.13 -18.87 4.79
N ALA A 516 -17.46 -18.79 4.87
CA ALA A 516 -18.32 -18.83 3.68
C ALA A 516 -17.93 -17.75 2.64
N PRO A 517 -17.98 -18.06 1.34
CA PRO A 517 -17.61 -17.14 0.28
C PRO A 517 -18.57 -15.95 0.26
N PHE A 518 -18.06 -14.78 -0.14
CA PHE A 518 -18.83 -13.54 -0.27
C PHE A 518 -19.48 -12.98 1.00
N LEU A 519 -19.16 -13.56 2.17
CA LEU A 519 -19.70 -13.09 3.45
C LEU A 519 -19.42 -11.61 3.68
N ASP A 520 -18.23 -11.13 3.25
CA ASP A 520 -17.83 -9.72 3.34
C ASP A 520 -18.52 -8.82 2.30
N ARG A 521 -19.25 -9.36 1.32
CA ARG A 521 -19.98 -8.59 0.30
C ARG A 521 -21.47 -8.43 0.62
N LEU A 522 -21.99 -9.16 1.60
CA LEU A 522 -23.39 -9.10 2.01
C LEU A 522 -23.56 -8.28 3.28
N PRO A 523 -24.66 -7.51 3.40
CA PRO A 523 -25.02 -6.86 4.66
C PRO A 523 -25.24 -7.92 5.77
N GLU A 524 -25.02 -7.55 7.03
CA GLU A 524 -25.00 -8.49 8.17
C GLU A 524 -26.25 -9.38 8.26
N ASN A 525 -27.43 -8.83 7.97
CA ASN A 525 -28.69 -9.56 7.99
C ASN A 525 -28.83 -10.61 6.87
N LEU A 526 -28.00 -10.57 5.82
CA LEU A 526 -28.02 -11.54 4.72
C LEU A 526 -26.84 -12.52 4.76
N GLN A 527 -25.90 -12.36 5.69
CA GLN A 527 -24.72 -13.24 5.80
C GLN A 527 -25.09 -14.70 6.10
N PHE A 528 -26.21 -14.95 6.79
CA PHE A 528 -26.70 -16.31 7.04
C PHE A 528 -26.98 -17.06 5.72
N ILE A 529 -27.34 -16.36 4.65
CA ILE A 529 -27.60 -16.95 3.32
C ILE A 529 -26.32 -17.55 2.77
N THR A 530 -25.17 -16.89 2.93
CA THR A 530 -23.89 -17.46 2.49
C THR A 530 -23.44 -18.61 3.40
N VAL A 531 -23.64 -18.51 4.71
CA VAL A 531 -23.24 -19.53 5.68
C VAL A 531 -24.01 -20.84 5.48
N LEU A 532 -25.33 -20.78 5.31
CA LEU A 532 -26.18 -21.96 5.11
C LEU A 532 -26.35 -22.33 3.63
N GLY A 533 -26.40 -21.33 2.76
CA GLY A 533 -26.60 -21.53 1.32
C GLY A 533 -25.39 -22.18 0.65
N THR A 534 -24.16 -21.89 1.09
CA THR A 534 -22.98 -22.50 0.47
C THR A 534 -22.92 -24.03 0.67
N PRO A 535 -23.05 -24.57 1.90
CA PRO A 535 -23.14 -26.02 2.11
C PRO A 535 -24.35 -26.65 1.41
N LEU A 536 -25.49 -25.94 1.38
CA LEU A 536 -26.68 -26.42 0.68
C LEU A 536 -26.46 -26.51 -0.83
N CYS A 537 -25.78 -25.53 -1.42
CA CYS A 537 -25.42 -25.53 -2.82
C CYS A 537 -24.45 -26.68 -3.16
N THR A 538 -23.40 -26.93 -2.38
CA THR A 538 -22.50 -28.06 -2.64
C THR A 538 -23.24 -29.40 -2.55
N LEU A 539 -24.12 -29.53 -1.55
CA LEU A 539 -25.00 -30.70 -1.39
C LEU A 539 -25.91 -30.89 -2.61
N LEU A 540 -26.60 -29.85 -3.06
CA LEU A 540 -27.52 -29.92 -4.20
C LEU A 540 -26.78 -30.30 -5.50
N VAL A 541 -25.56 -29.76 -5.70
CA VAL A 541 -24.74 -30.12 -6.87
C VAL A 541 -24.26 -31.56 -6.78
N ALA A 542 -23.85 -32.05 -5.61
CA ALA A 542 -23.47 -33.45 -5.40
C ALA A 542 -24.64 -34.41 -5.62
N LEU A 543 -25.85 -34.05 -5.15
CA LEU A 543 -27.08 -34.80 -5.44
C LEU A 543 -27.44 -34.76 -6.92
N GLY A 544 -27.24 -33.62 -7.60
CA GLY A 544 -27.42 -33.49 -9.05
C GLY A 544 -26.47 -34.38 -9.84
N ALA A 545 -25.20 -34.47 -9.43
CA ALA A 545 -24.21 -35.37 -10.02
C ALA A 545 -24.61 -36.84 -9.84
N LEU A 546 -25.08 -37.20 -8.65
CA LEU A 546 -25.60 -38.53 -8.35
C LEU A 546 -26.85 -38.88 -9.19
N TRP A 547 -27.78 -37.93 -9.35
CA TRP A 547 -28.96 -38.09 -10.19
C TRP A 547 -28.58 -38.30 -11.67
N LEU A 548 -27.62 -37.52 -12.17
CA LEU A 548 -27.11 -37.64 -13.53
C LEU A 548 -26.43 -39.00 -13.77
N TYR A 549 -25.71 -39.51 -12.77
CA TYR A 549 -25.17 -40.87 -12.78
C TYR A 549 -26.29 -41.91 -12.88
N PHE A 550 -27.31 -41.85 -12.03
CA PHE A 550 -28.46 -42.78 -12.07
C PHE A 550 -29.24 -42.77 -13.37
N ARG A 551 -29.27 -41.63 -14.07
CA ARG A 551 -29.92 -41.51 -15.38
C ARG A 551 -29.09 -42.12 -16.52
N ARG A 552 -27.76 -42.16 -16.38
CA ARG A 552 -26.84 -42.59 -17.44
C ARG A 552 -26.40 -44.05 -17.33
N THR A 553 -26.50 -44.68 -16.16
CA THR A 553 -26.01 -46.05 -15.95
C THR A 553 -27.15 -47.04 -15.72
N PRO A 554 -27.18 -48.17 -16.47
CA PRO A 554 -28.18 -49.22 -16.28
C PRO A 554 -27.92 -50.04 -15.01
N TYR A 555 -26.64 -50.19 -14.61
CA TYR A 555 -26.24 -50.85 -13.36
C TYR A 555 -25.71 -49.83 -12.36
N ARG A 556 -26.38 -49.73 -11.22
CA ARG A 556 -26.11 -48.71 -10.20
C ARG A 556 -25.40 -49.34 -9.01
N SER A 557 -24.09 -49.15 -8.93
CA SER A 557 -23.30 -49.57 -7.77
C SER A 557 -23.42 -48.57 -6.61
N LEU A 558 -23.61 -49.07 -5.39
CA LEU A 558 -23.53 -48.32 -4.13
C LEU A 558 -22.20 -47.60 -3.99
N PHE A 559 -21.09 -48.26 -4.36
CA PHE A 559 -19.75 -47.71 -4.20
C PHE A 559 -19.53 -46.54 -5.15
N ALA A 560 -19.88 -46.71 -6.44
CA ALA A 560 -19.74 -45.65 -7.44
C ALA A 560 -20.63 -44.43 -7.10
N ALA A 561 -21.87 -44.66 -6.63
CA ALA A 561 -22.76 -43.61 -6.16
C ALA A 561 -22.16 -42.81 -4.99
N TRP A 562 -21.62 -43.52 -4.00
CA TRP A 562 -20.94 -42.92 -2.85
C TRP A 562 -19.72 -42.11 -3.27
N VAL A 563 -18.83 -42.67 -4.11
CA VAL A 563 -17.64 -41.96 -4.63
C VAL A 563 -18.04 -40.67 -5.34
N ILE A 564 -19.02 -40.73 -6.25
CA ILE A 564 -19.47 -39.56 -7.03
C ILE A 564 -19.97 -38.46 -6.09
N PHE A 565 -20.80 -38.82 -5.10
CA PHE A 565 -21.33 -37.86 -4.15
C PHE A 565 -20.22 -37.21 -3.31
N VAL A 566 -19.40 -38.03 -2.63
CA VAL A 566 -18.35 -37.57 -1.72
C VAL A 566 -17.30 -36.76 -2.47
N PHE A 567 -16.85 -37.22 -3.63
CA PHE A 567 -15.85 -36.51 -4.44
C PHE A 567 -16.38 -35.15 -4.92
N THR A 568 -17.62 -35.10 -5.41
CA THR A 568 -18.22 -33.85 -5.91
C THR A 568 -18.40 -32.82 -4.78
N ASP A 569 -18.99 -33.23 -3.65
CA ASP A 569 -19.19 -32.33 -2.53
C ASP A 569 -17.85 -31.89 -1.91
N ALA A 570 -16.90 -32.80 -1.72
CA ALA A 570 -15.61 -32.48 -1.13
C ALA A 570 -14.80 -31.52 -2.02
N LEU A 571 -14.78 -31.76 -3.33
CA LEU A 571 -14.05 -30.91 -4.28
C LEU A 571 -14.61 -29.49 -4.29
N LEU A 572 -15.94 -29.37 -4.41
CA LEU A 572 -16.61 -28.06 -4.40
C LEU A 572 -16.38 -27.34 -3.07
N SER A 573 -16.47 -28.06 -1.96
CA SER A 573 -16.22 -27.48 -0.64
C SER A 573 -14.79 -26.95 -0.54
N LEU A 574 -13.78 -27.72 -0.94
CA LEU A 574 -12.40 -27.27 -0.85
C LEU A 574 -12.09 -26.10 -1.77
N VAL A 575 -12.60 -26.11 -3.01
CA VAL A 575 -12.51 -24.97 -3.94
C VAL A 575 -13.08 -23.70 -3.32
N ILE A 576 -14.19 -23.82 -2.58
CA ILE A 576 -14.86 -22.66 -1.98
C ILE A 576 -14.17 -22.18 -0.70
N TYR A 577 -13.74 -23.10 0.18
CA TYR A 577 -13.32 -22.76 1.55
C TYR A 577 -11.80 -22.63 1.72
N VAL A 578 -10.98 -23.44 1.05
CA VAL A 578 -9.51 -23.44 1.24
C VAL A 578 -8.84 -22.11 0.88
N PRO A 579 -9.20 -21.42 -0.23
CA PRO A 579 -8.56 -20.16 -0.56
C PRO A 579 -8.70 -19.10 0.54
N ARG A 580 -9.80 -19.13 1.28
CA ARG A 580 -10.06 -18.19 2.39
C ARG A 580 -9.37 -18.62 3.68
N TRP A 581 -9.36 -19.93 3.96
CA TRP A 581 -8.72 -20.47 5.14
C TRP A 581 -7.20 -20.24 5.17
N LEU A 582 -6.54 -20.18 4.01
CA LEU A 582 -5.11 -19.89 3.92
C LEU A 582 -4.78 -18.39 3.87
N ALA A 583 -5.79 -17.54 3.69
CA ALA A 583 -5.62 -16.10 3.52
C ALA A 583 -5.89 -15.30 4.81
N GLY A 584 -6.35 -15.96 5.88
CA GLY A 584 -6.47 -15.40 7.23
C GLY A 584 -5.60 -16.20 8.18
#